data_AF-F7NNC6-F1
#
_entry.id   AF-F7NNC6-F1
#
_cell.length_a   1.000
_cell.length_b   1.000
_cell.length_c   1.000
_cell.angle_alpha   90.00
_cell.angle_beta   90.00
_cell.angle_gamma   90.00
#
_symmetry.space_group_name_H-M   'P 1'
#
loop_
_entity.id
_entity.type
_entity.pdbx_description
1 polymer ?
#
loop_
_entity_poly.entity_id
_entity_poly.type
_entity_poly.pdbx_seq_one_letter_code
_entity_poly.pdbx_strand_id
1 'polypeptide(L)'
;TIKANQNLTIDTGSITNQTGLITGGEVTLTADDTLANISGLISGDNVTLTAGAILNQTAAEKDTYRELEQTHLLDTAGIIATGTLSLTATTGSILNQGALLGAGKDL
;
A
#
# COMPACT_ATOMS: atom_id res chain seq x y z
N THR A 1 1.13 10.38 7.51
CA THR A 1 1.07 10.85 6.11
C THR A 1 2.44 11.24 5.63
N ILE A 2 2.84 10.74 4.46
CA ILE A 2 4.00 11.18 3.69
C ILE A 2 3.46 11.73 2.37
N LYS A 3 3.81 12.97 2.02
CA LYS A 3 3.32 13.63 0.82
C LYS A 3 4.42 14.42 0.14
N ALA A 4 4.56 14.22 -1.16
CA ALA A 4 5.31 15.12 -2.05
C ALA A 4 4.35 15.78 -3.04
N ASN A 5 4.70 16.97 -3.52
CA ASN A 5 3.89 17.67 -4.53
C ASN A 5 4.20 17.22 -5.97
N GLN A 6 5.36 16.60 -6.20
CA GLN A 6 5.81 16.14 -7.53
C GLN A 6 6.34 14.71 -7.41
N ASN A 7 7.60 14.52 -7.02
CA ASN A 7 8.19 13.18 -6.95
C ASN A 7 8.41 12.79 -5.49
N LEU A 8 8.01 11.57 -5.14
CA LEU A 8 8.35 10.92 -3.88
C LEU A 8 9.19 9.68 -4.19
N THR A 9 10.43 9.69 -3.73
CA THR A 9 11.32 8.52 -3.80
C THR A 9 11.67 8.09 -2.38
N ILE A 10 11.46 6.82 -2.05
CA ILE A 10 11.87 6.20 -0.80
C ILE A 10 12.68 4.95 -1.13
N ASP A 11 13.84 4.83 -0.51
CA ASP A 11 14.73 3.66 -0.62
C ASP A 11 15.17 3.26 0.79
N THR A 12 14.81 2.05 1.22
CA THR A 12 14.99 1.59 2.61
C THR A 12 14.92 0.07 2.70
N GLY A 13 15.16 -0.49 3.89
CA GLY A 13 15.06 -1.94 4.11
C GLY A 13 13.62 -2.46 4.01
N SER A 14 12.68 -1.82 4.68
CA SER A 14 11.25 -2.17 4.65
C SER A 14 10.37 -0.94 4.77
N ILE A 15 9.18 -1.00 4.16
CA ILE A 15 8.19 0.07 4.20
C ILE A 15 6.90 -0.50 4.80
N THR A 16 6.40 0.12 5.87
CA THR A 16 5.09 -0.20 6.44
C THR A 16 4.20 1.04 6.43
N ASN A 17 3.13 0.99 5.65
CA ASN A 17 2.06 1.99 5.63
C ASN A 17 0.80 1.40 6.28
N GLN A 18 0.72 1.48 7.60
CA GLN A 18 -0.46 1.06 8.38
C GLN A 18 -1.40 2.25 8.55
N THR A 19 -2.65 2.13 8.07
CA THR A 19 -3.69 3.19 8.14
C THR A 19 -3.24 4.58 7.69
N GLY A 20 -2.18 4.62 6.89
CA GLY A 20 -1.47 5.84 6.53
C GLY A 20 -1.68 6.22 5.07
N LEU A 21 -1.24 7.42 4.73
CA LEU A 21 -1.29 7.96 3.37
C LEU A 21 0.13 8.25 2.88
N ILE A 22 0.50 7.66 1.73
CA ILE A 22 1.72 7.96 0.97
C ILE A 22 1.30 8.47 -0.41
N THR A 23 1.67 9.70 -0.75
CA THR A 23 1.26 10.28 -2.04
C THR A 23 2.30 11.21 -2.68
N GLY A 24 2.27 11.27 -4.01
CA GLY A 24 3.07 12.14 -4.87
C GLY A 24 2.43 12.22 -6.27
N GLY A 25 3.01 13.00 -7.17
CA GLY A 25 2.77 12.85 -8.61
C GLY A 25 3.41 11.54 -9.08
N GLU A 26 4.74 11.46 -9.07
CA GLU A 26 5.47 10.19 -9.27
C GLU A 26 5.83 9.58 -7.92
N VAL A 27 5.40 8.34 -7.66
CA VAL A 27 5.72 7.62 -6.43
C VAL A 27 6.60 6.42 -6.75
N THR A 28 7.85 6.45 -6.29
CA THR A 28 8.81 5.35 -6.43
C THR A 28 9.23 4.86 -5.06
N LEU A 29 8.82 3.65 -4.68
CA LEU A 29 9.16 3.05 -3.40
C LEU A 29 9.99 1.78 -3.63
N THR A 30 11.18 1.76 -3.05
CA THR A 30 12.07 0.60 -3.04
C THR A 30 12.24 0.11 -1.60
N ALA A 31 12.02 -1.18 -1.40
CA ALA A 31 12.27 -1.88 -0.14
C ALA A 31 13.13 -3.12 -0.38
N ASP A 32 14.22 -3.33 0.36
CA ASP A 32 15.02 -4.54 0.20
C ASP A 32 14.23 -5.82 0.56
N ASP A 33 13.45 -5.75 1.64
CA ASP A 33 12.72 -6.89 2.20
C ASP A 33 11.22 -6.79 1.90
N THR A 34 10.48 -5.94 2.59
CA THR A 34 9.01 -5.93 2.48
C THR A 34 8.44 -4.53 2.35
N LEU A 35 7.47 -4.38 1.44
CA LEU A 35 6.54 -3.26 1.41
C LEU A 35 5.14 -3.75 1.83
N ALA A 36 4.69 -3.31 3.00
CA ALA A 36 3.38 -3.64 3.56
C ALA A 36 2.49 -2.38 3.60
N ASN A 37 1.44 -2.37 2.77
CA ASN A 37 0.36 -1.40 2.82
C ASN A 37 -0.86 -2.04 3.50
N ILE A 38 -1.09 -1.69 4.77
CA ILE A 38 -2.09 -2.35 5.62
C ILE A 38 -3.15 -1.32 5.99
N SER A 39 -4.32 -1.44 5.39
CA SER A 39 -5.40 -0.44 5.47
C SER A 39 -4.95 1.00 5.20
N GLY A 40 -3.85 1.17 4.48
CA GLY A 40 -3.31 2.46 4.06
C GLY A 40 -3.55 2.72 2.57
N LEU A 41 -3.25 3.94 2.14
CA LEU A 41 -3.31 4.36 0.74
C LEU A 41 -1.93 4.79 0.24
N ILE A 42 -1.49 4.19 -0.86
CA ILE A 42 -0.35 4.63 -1.67
C ILE A 42 -0.92 5.10 -3.01
N SER A 43 -0.68 6.37 -3.37
CA SER A 43 -1.24 6.90 -4.62
C SER A 43 -0.44 8.01 -5.29
N GLY A 44 -0.44 7.99 -6.62
CA GLY A 44 0.07 9.08 -7.45
C GLY A 44 -0.41 9.03 -8.90
N ASP A 45 0.18 9.87 -9.73
CA ASP A 45 0.02 9.84 -11.18
C ASP A 45 0.61 8.55 -11.75
N ASN A 46 1.86 8.23 -11.43
CA ASN A 46 2.39 6.88 -11.62
C ASN A 46 2.96 6.36 -10.30
N VAL A 47 2.83 5.05 -10.10
CA VAL A 47 3.28 4.37 -8.89
C VAL A 47 4.16 3.20 -9.30
N THR A 48 5.41 3.20 -8.85
CA THR A 48 6.36 2.12 -9.04
C THR A 48 6.81 1.59 -7.68
N LEU A 49 6.56 0.30 -7.44
CA LEU A 49 6.93 -0.38 -6.21
C LEU A 49 7.87 -1.53 -6.52
N THR A 50 9.06 -1.52 -5.92
CA THR A 50 9.99 -2.65 -5.97
C THR A 50 10.25 -3.10 -4.55
N ALA A 51 9.96 -4.35 -4.22
CA ALA A 51 10.28 -4.90 -2.91
C ALA A 51 10.66 -6.38 -2.97
N GLY A 52 11.28 -6.93 -1.92
CA GLY A 52 11.38 -8.38 -1.76
C GLY A 52 10.00 -9.04 -1.86
N ALA A 53 9.07 -8.60 -1.02
CA ALA A 53 7.64 -8.92 -1.11
C ALA A 53 6.76 -7.67 -1.01
N ILE A 54 5.60 -7.69 -1.66
CA ILE A 54 4.62 -6.62 -1.60
C ILE A 54 3.32 -7.18 -1.01
N LEU A 55 2.87 -6.58 0.09
CA LEU A 55 1.62 -6.92 0.75
C LEU A 55 0.69 -5.70 0.76
N ASN A 56 -0.42 -5.79 0.04
CA ASN A 56 -1.52 -4.83 0.11
C ASN A 56 -2.71 -5.53 0.75
N GLN A 57 -3.10 -5.12 1.97
CA GLN A 57 -4.16 -5.83 2.70
C GLN A 57 -5.04 -4.90 3.52
N THR A 58 -6.34 -5.18 3.53
CA THR A 58 -7.26 -4.56 4.48
C THR A 58 -7.23 -5.36 5.78
N ALA A 59 -6.87 -4.71 6.88
CA ALA A 59 -6.88 -5.32 8.20
C ALA A 59 -8.31 -5.35 8.77
N ALA A 60 -8.51 -6.30 9.69
CA ALA A 60 -9.71 -6.38 10.51
C ALA A 60 -9.30 -6.22 11.97
N GLU A 61 -10.09 -5.46 12.73
CA GLU A 61 -9.91 -5.29 14.17
C GLU A 61 -11.06 -5.95 14.91
N LYS A 62 -10.75 -6.45 16.11
CA LYS A 62 -11.71 -7.04 17.03
C LYS A 62 -11.94 -6.09 18.18
N ASP A 63 -13.21 -5.80 18.44
CA ASP A 63 -13.65 -5.00 19.56
C ASP A 63 -14.62 -5.78 20.44
N THR A 64 -14.49 -5.59 21.75
CA THR A 64 -15.44 -6.13 22.73
C THR A 64 -16.24 -4.98 23.34
N TYR A 65 -17.56 -5.01 23.18
CA TYR A 65 -18.44 -4.06 23.86
C TYR A 65 -19.54 -4.80 24.62
N ARG A 66 -19.57 -4.66 25.95
CA ARG A 66 -20.55 -5.31 26.84
C ARG A 66 -20.71 -6.81 26.54
N GLU A 67 -19.59 -7.53 26.55
CA GLU A 67 -19.53 -8.99 26.30
C GLU A 67 -19.85 -9.44 24.86
N LEU A 68 -20.11 -8.50 23.94
CA LEU A 68 -20.25 -8.78 22.52
C LEU A 68 -18.92 -8.58 21.80
N GLU A 69 -18.38 -9.66 21.24
CA GLU A 69 -17.23 -9.64 20.33
C GLU A 69 -17.68 -9.25 18.93
N GLN A 70 -17.11 -8.17 18.40
CA GLN A 70 -17.35 -7.68 17.05
C GLN A 70 -16.04 -7.68 16.28
N THR A 71 -16.12 -7.96 14.98
CA THR A 71 -15.01 -7.81 14.05
C THR A 71 -15.44 -6.81 12.99
N HIS A 72 -14.66 -5.76 12.81
CA HIS A 72 -14.89 -4.77 11.78
C HIS A 72 -13.65 -4.64 10.88
N LEU A 73 -13.88 -4.33 9.62
CA LEU A 73 -12.78 -4.03 8.70
C LEU A 73 -12.33 -2.59 8.95
N LEU A 74 -11.02 -2.37 8.87
CA LEU A 74 -10.45 -1.04 8.75
C LEU A 74 -10.68 -0.49 7.34
N ASP A 75 -10.15 0.71 7.09
CA ASP A 75 -10.13 1.30 5.75
C ASP A 75 -9.56 0.33 4.72
N THR A 76 -10.15 0.34 3.53
CA THR A 76 -9.70 -0.52 2.44
C THR A 76 -8.31 -0.09 2.01
N ALA A 77 -7.34 -1.01 2.06
CA ALA A 77 -6.01 -0.71 1.59
C ALA A 77 -6.01 -0.48 0.07
N GLY A 78 -5.26 0.53 -0.38
CA GLY A 78 -5.19 0.91 -1.79
C GLY A 78 -3.77 1.20 -2.24
N ILE A 79 -3.42 0.66 -3.41
CA ILE A 79 -2.28 1.10 -4.21
C ILE A 79 -2.85 1.53 -5.56
N ILE A 80 -2.86 2.84 -5.82
CA ILE A 80 -3.65 3.42 -6.91
C ILE A 80 -2.82 4.44 -7.69
N ALA A 81 -2.64 4.19 -8.99
CA ALA A 81 -2.10 5.15 -9.94
C ALA A 81 -3.20 5.70 -10.84
N THR A 82 -3.21 7.01 -11.12
CA THR A 82 -4.11 7.59 -12.15
C THR A 82 -3.62 7.29 -13.57
N GLY A 83 -2.32 7.00 -13.72
CA GLY A 83 -1.64 6.52 -14.92
C GLY A 83 -1.24 5.06 -14.76
N THR A 84 0.06 4.80 -14.69
CA THR A 84 0.63 3.45 -14.65
C THR A 84 0.93 3.01 -13.22
N LEU A 85 0.55 1.78 -12.88
CA LEU A 85 0.94 1.10 -11.64
C LEU A 85 1.87 -0.05 -11.99
N SER A 86 3.12 0.00 -11.51
CA SER A 86 4.11 -1.07 -11.68
C SER A 86 4.48 -1.65 -10.33
N LEU A 87 4.35 -2.98 -10.17
CA LEU A 87 4.73 -3.69 -8.96
C LEU A 87 5.73 -4.81 -9.29
N THR A 88 6.85 -4.83 -8.58
CA THR A 88 7.89 -5.84 -8.72
C THR A 88 8.19 -6.45 -7.36
N ALA A 89 7.92 -7.75 -7.21
CA ALA A 89 8.45 -8.55 -6.09
C ALA A 89 9.74 -9.24 -6.54
N THR A 90 10.85 -9.00 -5.85
CA THR A 90 12.18 -9.48 -6.26
C THR A 90 12.49 -10.88 -5.74
N THR A 91 11.91 -11.28 -4.60
CA THR A 91 12.16 -12.59 -3.96
C THR A 91 10.89 -13.32 -3.56
N GLY A 92 9.86 -12.59 -3.15
CA GLY A 92 8.59 -13.09 -2.65
C GLY A 92 7.44 -12.91 -3.65
N SER A 93 6.25 -12.64 -3.12
CA SER A 93 5.02 -12.48 -3.89
C SER A 93 4.44 -11.09 -3.76
N ILE A 94 3.57 -10.73 -4.70
CA ILE A 94 2.65 -9.61 -4.59
C ILE A 94 1.32 -10.19 -4.10
N LEU A 95 0.92 -9.84 -2.87
CA LEU A 95 -0.33 -10.28 -2.27
C LEU A 95 -1.28 -9.08 -2.13
N ASN A 96 -2.48 -9.22 -2.71
CA ASN A 96 -3.54 -8.22 -2.60
C ASN A 96 -4.77 -8.84 -1.94
N GLN A 97 -5.03 -8.54 -0.67
CA GLN A 97 -5.99 -9.24 0.17
C GLN A 97 -7.05 -8.29 0.71
N GLY A 98 -8.28 -8.40 0.19
CA GLY A 98 -9.37 -7.48 0.55
C GLY A 98 -9.05 -6.01 0.25
N ALA A 99 -8.12 -5.76 -0.67
CA ALA A 99 -7.52 -4.47 -0.96
C ALA A 99 -7.61 -4.15 -2.47
N LEU A 100 -7.32 -2.90 -2.83
CA LEU A 100 -7.41 -2.39 -4.19
C LEU A 100 -6.02 -2.18 -4.80
N LEU A 101 -5.81 -2.76 -5.99
CA LEU A 101 -4.79 -2.33 -6.95
C LEU A 101 -5.50 -1.64 -8.11
N GLY A 102 -5.13 -0.40 -8.42
CA GLY A 102 -5.78 0.38 -9.46
C GLY A 102 -4.77 1.11 -10.34
N ALA A 103 -4.98 1.04 -11.65
CA ALA A 103 -4.31 1.86 -12.64
C ALA A 103 -5.36 2.54 -13.52
N GLY A 104 -5.15 3.81 -13.86
CA GLY A 104 -5.99 4.50 -14.84
C GLY A 104 -5.58 4.22 -16.28
N LYS A 105 -4.37 3.70 -16.51
CA LYS A 105 -3.87 3.27 -17.83
C LYS A 105 -3.41 1.82 -17.78
N ASP A 106 -2.19 1.58 -17.30
CA ASP A 106 -1.52 0.29 -17.37
C ASP A 106 -1.25 -0.27 -15.97
N LEU A 107 -1.49 -1.58 -15.80
CA LEU A 107 -1.17 -2.36 -14.62
C LEU A 107 -0.27 -3.54 -15.00
#